data_AF-A0ABD2IVZ2-F1
#
_entry.id   AF-A0ABD2IVZ2-F1
#
_cell.length_a   1.000
_cell.length_b   1.000
_cell.length_c   1.000
_cell.angle_alpha   90.00
_cell.angle_beta   90.00
_cell.angle_gamma   90.00
#
_symmetry.space_group_name_H-M   'P 1'
#
loop_
_entity.id
_entity.type
_entity.pdbx_description
1 polymer ?
#
loop_
_entity_poly.entity_id
_entity_poly.type
_entity_poly.pdbx_seq_one_letter_code
_entity_poly.pdbx_strand_id
1 'polypeptide(L)'
;MGRSAKLSECAYLPNDGHQRICVEKNTIQTGDSGGALLGNNGTNFVQIGVASVTLYDPLFGKSLASIYSPLDGCWIERITGVECGT
;
A
#
# COMPACT_ATOMS: atom_id res chain seq x y z
N MET A 1 -4.11 6.82 15.66
CA MET A 1 -4.87 5.54 15.64
C MET A 1 -4.80 4.99 14.23
N GLY A 2 -4.56 3.68 14.06
CA GLY A 2 -4.58 3.03 12.74
C GLY A 2 -6.00 2.89 12.20
N ARG A 3 -6.15 2.81 10.87
CA ARG A 3 -7.44 2.62 10.18
C ARG A 3 -7.46 1.22 9.55
N SER A 4 -8.61 0.56 9.59
CA SER A 4 -8.82 -0.66 8.79
C SER A 4 -8.91 -0.29 7.32
N ALA A 5 -8.36 -1.12 6.44
CA ALA A 5 -8.44 -0.95 5.00
C ALA A 5 -8.94 -2.24 4.35
N LYS A 6 -9.91 -2.12 3.45
CA LYS A 6 -10.35 -3.23 2.61
C LYS A 6 -9.59 -3.22 1.28
N LEU A 7 -9.06 -4.38 0.87
CA LEU A 7 -8.46 -4.57 -0.45
C LEU A 7 -9.48 -4.25 -1.56
N SER A 8 -9.00 -3.62 -2.62
CA SER A 8 -9.78 -3.31 -3.82
C SER A 8 -8.98 -3.61 -5.08
N GLU A 9 -9.66 -3.71 -6.21
CA GLU A 9 -8.98 -3.79 -7.50
C GLU A 9 -8.29 -2.46 -7.85
N CYS A 10 -7.13 -2.55 -8.51
CA CYS A 10 -6.40 -1.40 -9.04
C CYS A 10 -6.97 -0.92 -10.39
N ALA A 11 -8.28 -0.86 -10.54
CA ALA A 11 -8.97 -0.66 -11.83
C ALA A 11 -8.64 0.69 -12.51
N TYR A 12 -8.12 1.68 -11.78
CA TYR A 12 -7.83 3.03 -12.28
C TYR A 12 -6.38 3.23 -12.74
N LEU A 13 -5.51 2.23 -12.58
CA LEU A 13 -4.10 2.35 -12.93
C LEU A 13 -3.79 1.59 -14.22
N PRO A 14 -2.96 2.16 -15.11
CA PRO A 14 -2.42 1.40 -16.23
C PRO A 14 -1.61 0.22 -15.70
N ASN A 15 -1.75 -0.92 -16.37
CA ASN A 15 -1.04 -2.14 -16.03
C ASN A 15 0.39 -2.02 -16.56
N ASP A 16 1.25 -1.29 -15.85
CA ASP A 16 2.63 -0.97 -16.23
C ASP A 16 3.65 -2.00 -15.70
N GLY A 17 3.18 -3.16 -15.24
CA GLY A 17 4.02 -4.24 -14.72
C GLY A 17 4.51 -4.03 -13.29
N HIS A 18 4.24 -2.89 -12.66
CA HIS A 18 4.57 -2.67 -11.25
C HIS A 18 3.48 -3.25 -10.34
N GLN A 19 3.89 -4.13 -9.41
CA GLN A 19 3.00 -4.63 -8.37
C GLN A 19 2.57 -3.49 -7.44
N ARG A 20 1.27 -3.44 -7.12
CA ARG A 20 0.66 -2.43 -6.27
C ARG A 20 -0.39 -3.07 -5.39
N ILE A 21 -0.58 -2.52 -4.20
CA ILE A 21 -1.68 -2.90 -3.32
C ILE A 21 -2.68 -1.75 -3.33
N CYS A 22 -3.87 -2.00 -3.86
CA CYS A 22 -4.96 -1.04 -3.84
C CYS A 22 -5.93 -1.37 -2.71
N VAL A 23 -6.35 -0.32 -2.02
CA VAL A 23 -7.37 -0.40 -0.99
C VAL A 23 -8.47 0.62 -1.26
N GLU A 24 -9.56 0.47 -0.53
CA GLU A 24 -10.70 1.37 -0.60
C GLU A 24 -10.31 2.85 -0.55
N LYS A 25 -11.03 3.66 -1.32
CA LYS A 25 -10.86 5.11 -1.38
C LYS A 25 -10.92 5.76 0.00
N ASN A 26 -10.26 6.91 0.15
CA ASN A 26 -10.17 7.68 1.40
C ASN A 26 -9.45 6.97 2.56
N THR A 27 -8.78 5.82 2.33
CA THR A 27 -7.98 5.16 3.36
C THR A 27 -6.73 5.97 3.69
N ILE A 28 -5.95 6.35 2.67
CA ILE A 28 -4.79 7.25 2.80
C ILE A 28 -5.31 8.69 2.76
N GLN A 29 -4.99 9.46 3.79
CA GLN A 29 -5.29 10.89 3.93
C GLN A 29 -4.00 11.72 3.95
N THR A 30 -4.14 13.04 3.86
CA THR A 30 -3.02 13.97 3.97
C THR A 30 -2.26 13.74 5.28
N GLY A 31 -0.94 13.55 5.18
CA GLY A 31 -0.07 13.22 6.31
C GLY A 31 0.20 11.72 6.49
N ASP A 32 -0.51 10.84 5.80
CA ASP A 32 -0.30 9.38 5.89
C ASP A 32 0.80 8.86 4.93
N SER A 33 1.41 9.73 4.11
CA SER A 33 2.46 9.34 3.16
C SER A 33 3.64 8.69 3.87
N GLY A 34 4.10 7.54 3.37
CA GLY A 34 5.12 6.73 4.03
C GLY A 34 4.60 5.83 5.16
N GLY A 35 3.32 5.93 5.52
CA GLY A 35 2.70 5.09 6.56
C GLY A 35 2.64 3.61 6.19
N ALA A 36 2.70 2.75 7.21
CA ALA A 36 2.69 1.30 7.02
C ALA A 36 1.29 0.75 6.71
N LEU A 37 1.19 -0.14 5.72
CA LEU A 37 0.08 -1.08 5.59
C LEU A 37 0.42 -2.36 6.34
N LEU A 38 -0.40 -2.72 7.32
CA LEU A 38 -0.20 -3.91 8.14
C LEU A 38 -1.22 -4.99 7.78
N GLY A 39 -0.74 -6.21 7.51
CA GLY A 39 -1.55 -7.42 7.45
C GLY A 39 -1.48 -8.15 8.79
N ASN A 40 -2.62 -8.68 9.26
CA ASN A 40 -2.66 -9.56 10.43
C ASN A 40 -2.66 -11.02 9.96
N ASN A 41 -1.69 -11.82 10.40
CA ASN A 41 -1.60 -13.25 10.09
C ASN A 41 -2.24 -14.16 11.17
N GLY A 42 -3.06 -13.59 12.05
CA GLY A 42 -3.69 -14.25 13.20
C GLY A 42 -2.89 -14.12 14.50
N THR A 43 -1.57 -13.88 14.42
CA THR A 43 -0.69 -13.76 15.60
C THR A 43 0.04 -12.43 15.64
N ASN A 44 0.53 -11.96 14.50
CA ASN A 44 1.35 -10.77 14.37
C ASN A 44 0.78 -9.82 13.32
N PHE A 45 1.07 -8.54 13.50
CA PHE A 45 0.94 -7.55 12.44
C PHE A 45 2.26 -7.47 11.68
N VAL A 46 2.19 -7.70 10.37
CA VAL A 46 3.33 -7.65 9.46
C VAL A 46 3.12 -6.49 8.51
N GLN A 47 4.12 -5.64 8.34
CA GLN A 47 4.06 -4.61 7.31
C GLN A 47 4.20 -5.24 5.94
N ILE A 48 3.23 -4.97 5.06
CA ILE A 48 3.16 -5.53 3.70
C ILE A 48 3.25 -4.46 2.62
N GLY A 49 3.17 -3.19 3.00
CA GLY A 49 3.28 -2.07 2.06
C GLY A 49 3.51 -0.73 2.72
N VAL A 50 3.79 0.26 1.89
CA VAL A 50 4.04 1.66 2.28
C VAL A 50 3.09 2.57 1.52
N ALA A 51 2.39 3.45 2.24
CA ALA A 51 1.44 4.40 1.68
C ALA A 51 2.17 5.30 0.68
N SER A 52 1.74 5.25 -0.57
CA SER A 52 2.45 5.87 -1.68
C SER A 52 1.63 7.02 -2.25
N VAL A 53 0.48 6.71 -2.85
CA VAL A 53 -0.32 7.70 -3.58
C VAL A 53 -1.82 7.47 -3.40
N THR A 54 -2.57 8.56 -3.33
CA THR A 54 -4.02 8.55 -3.45
C THR A 54 -4.37 9.08 -4.83
N LEU A 55 -5.07 8.28 -5.64
CA LEU A 55 -5.65 8.79 -6.89
C LEU A 55 -6.83 9.67 -6.57
N TYR A 56 -6.88 10.82 -7.20
CA TYR A 56 -7.89 11.84 -6.99
C TYR A 56 -8.52 12.23 -8.32
N ASP A 57 -9.84 12.32 -8.34
CA ASP A 57 -10.58 12.90 -9.45
C ASP A 57 -10.68 14.42 -9.25
N PRO A 58 -9.97 15.23 -10.06
CA PRO A 58 -9.96 16.68 -9.91
C PRO A 58 -11.30 17.33 -10.29
N LEU A 59 -12.13 16.67 -11.09
CA LEU A 59 -13.42 17.21 -11.54
C LEU A 59 -14.50 17.07 -10.47
N PHE A 60 -14.50 15.95 -9.73
CA PHE A 60 -15.52 15.67 -8.72
C PHE A 60 -15.02 15.81 -7.28
N GLY A 61 -13.72 16.06 -7.10
CA GLY A 61 -13.11 16.26 -5.81
C GLY A 61 -13.10 15.02 -4.92
N LYS A 62 -12.93 13.83 -5.51
CA LYS A 62 -13.10 12.54 -4.81
C LYS A 62 -11.86 11.66 -4.92
N SER A 63 -11.51 10.99 -3.84
CA SER A 63 -10.53 9.90 -3.89
C SER A 63 -11.11 8.74 -4.72
N LEU A 64 -10.32 8.28 -5.70
CA LEU A 64 -10.64 7.15 -6.56
C LEU A 64 -10.05 5.86 -6.01
N ALA A 65 -8.80 5.92 -5.52
CA ALA A 65 -8.10 4.78 -4.94
C ALA A 65 -7.03 5.25 -3.94
N SER A 66 -6.75 4.41 -2.95
CA SER A 66 -5.57 4.53 -2.09
C SER A 66 -4.60 3.41 -2.43
N ILE A 67 -3.34 3.75 -2.69
CA ILE A 67 -2.35 2.83 -3.26
C ILE A 67 -1.14 2.76 -2.35
N TYR A 68 -0.74 1.52 -2.09
CA TYR A 68 0.46 1.18 -1.36
C TYR A 68 1.47 0.53 -2.29
N SER A 69 2.74 0.90 -2.12
CA SER A 69 3.86 0.20 -2.70
C SER A 69 4.07 -1.10 -1.91
N PRO A 70 4.02 -2.28 -2.54
CA PRO A 70 4.24 -3.54 -1.84
C PRO A 70 5.69 -3.61 -1.36
N LEU A 71 5.88 -4.23 -0.20
CA LEU A 71 7.20 -4.62 0.26
C LEU A 71 7.57 -5.95 -0.41
N ASP A 72 8.56 -5.89 -1.31
CA ASP A 72 9.17 -7.07 -1.94
C ASP A 72 10.37 -7.51 -1.07
N GLY A 73 10.32 -8.76 -0.58
CA GLY A 73 11.38 -9.36 0.21
C GLY A 73 12.74 -9.28 -0.48
N CYS A 74 12.83 -9.67 -1.76
CA CYS A 74 14.08 -9.65 -2.52
C CYS A 74 14.65 -8.23 -2.67
N TRP A 75 13.79 -7.22 -2.81
CA TRP A 75 14.22 -5.83 -2.87
C TRP A 75 14.71 -5.33 -1.50
N ILE A 76 14.00 -5.67 -0.43
CA ILE A 76 14.39 -5.31 0.95
C ILE A 76 15.74 -5.94 1.30
N GLU A 77 15.91 -7.23 1.07
CA GLU A 77 17.16 -7.95 1.33
C GLU A 77 18.34 -7.27 0.63
N ARG A 78 18.15 -6.89 -0.63
CA ARG A 78 19.19 -6.19 -1.42
C ARG A 78 19.60 -4.84 -0.82
N ILE A 79 18.64 -4.02 -0.37
CA ILE A 79 18.94 -2.68 0.14
C ILE A 79 19.38 -2.67 1.61
N THR A 80 18.97 -3.67 2.39
CA THR A 80 19.26 -3.78 3.82
C THR A 80 20.46 -4.68 4.13
N GLY A 81 20.80 -5.59 3.22
CA GLY A 81 21.81 -6.63 3.45
C GLY A 81 21.36 -7.74 4.42
N VAL A 82 20.08 -7.80 4.77
CA VAL A 82 19.50 -8.81 5.68
C VAL A 82 18.78 -9.85 4.84
N GLU A 83 19.24 -11.10 4.84
CA GLU A 83 18.53 -12.23 4.20
C GLU A 83 17.31 -12.66 5.05
N CYS A 84 16.15 -12.91 4.43
CA CYS A 84 15.04 -13.53 5.12
C CYS A 84 15.44 -14.97 5.52
N GLY A 85 15.42 -15.27 6.81
CA GLY A 85 15.73 -16.62 7.31
C GLY A 85 14.78 -17.67 6.70
N THR A 86 15.38 -18.75 6.18
CA THR A 86 14.69 -19.93 5.63
C THR A 86 13.92 -20.72 6.67
#